data_AF-A0A1I4KXF3-F1
#
_entry.id   AF-A0A1I4KXF3-F1
#
_cell.length_a   1.000
_cell.length_b   1.000
_cell.length_c   1.000
_cell.angle_alpha   90.00
_cell.angle_beta   90.00
_cell.angle_gamma   90.00
#
_symmetry.space_group_name_H-M   'P 1'
#
loop_
_entity.id
_entity.type
_entity.pdbx_description
1 polymer ?
#
loop_
_entity_poly.entity_id
_entity_poly.type
_entity_poly.pdbx_seq_one_letter_code
_entity_poly.pdbx_strand_id
1 'polypeptide(L)' 'MMRDFGINYRSAAENIAQGQETSYQVVQVWMNSSGHRENILSENYTHIGVGYVRSGNYWTQMFMTK' A
#
# COMPACT_ATOMS: atom_id res chain seq x y z
N MET A 1 5.62 -9.59 -9.78
CA MET A 1 4.65 -9.84 -8.69
C MET A 1 3.21 -9.78 -9.20
N MET A 2 2.55 -8.61 -9.35
CA MET A 2 1.11 -8.57 -9.73
C MET A 2 0.78 -9.24 -11.08
N ARG A 3 1.63 -9.05 -12.10
CA ARG A 3 1.47 -9.71 -13.41
C ARG A 3 1.61 -11.23 -13.34
N ASP A 4 2.41 -11.74 -12.42
CA ASP A 4 2.62 -13.18 -12.23
C ASP A 4 1.34 -13.86 -11.71
N PHE A 5 0.44 -13.08 -11.09
CA PHE A 5 -0.89 -13.50 -10.66
C PHE A 5 -2.00 -13.13 -11.65
N GLY A 6 -1.66 -12.77 -12.89
CA GLY A 6 -2.64 -12.42 -13.93
C GLY A 6 -3.29 -11.05 -13.78
N ILE A 7 -2.75 -10.18 -12.90
CA ILE A 7 -3.26 -8.83 -12.72
C ILE A 7 -2.55 -7.89 -13.70
N ASN A 8 -3.28 -7.46 -14.72
CA ASN A 8 -2.85 -6.43 -15.66
C ASN A 8 -3.15 -5.03 -15.10
N TYR A 9 -2.17 -4.13 -15.20
CA TYR A 9 -2.26 -2.75 -14.72
C TYR A 9 -1.40 -1.82 -15.58
N ARG A 10 -1.78 -0.55 -15.64
CA ARG A 10 -1.08 0.54 -16.34
C ARG A 10 -0.10 1.27 -15.43
N SER A 11 -0.49 1.51 -14.18
CA SER A 11 0.33 2.14 -13.15
C SER A 11 0.14 1.40 -11.82
N ALA A 12 1.16 1.47 -10.96
CA ALA A 12 1.13 0.87 -9.64
C ALA A 12 2.05 1.63 -8.67
N ALA A 13 1.71 1.57 -7.39
CA ALA A 13 2.56 2.03 -6.29
C ALA A 13 2.42 1.11 -5.07
N GLU A 14 3.42 1.18 -4.18
CA GLU A 14 3.47 0.42 -2.94
C GLU A 14 3.73 1.34 -1.75
N ASN A 15 2.99 1.14 -0.67
CA ASN A 15 3.42 1.55 0.66
C ASN A 15 3.74 0.30 1.47
N ILE A 16 4.90 0.27 2.12
CA ILE A 16 5.32 -0.83 2.99
C ILE A 16 5.77 -0.27 4.33
N ALA A 17 5.45 -0.97 5.41
CA ALA A 17 5.89 -0.62 6.75
C ALA A 17 5.97 -1.86 7.65
N GLN A 18 6.73 -1.73 8.74
CA GLN A 18 6.90 -2.78 9.72
C GLN A 18 6.84 -2.19 11.14
N GLY A 19 6.24 -2.94 12.06
CA GLY A 19 6.33 -2.71 13.49
C GLY A 19 5.12 -2.02 14.10
N GLN A 20 4.27 -1.36 13.31
CA GLN A 20 3.04 -0.75 13.80
C GLN A 20 2.04 -1.84 14.22
N GLU A 21 1.40 -1.67 15.37
CA GLU A 21 0.54 -2.69 15.96
C GLU A 21 -0.88 -2.65 15.39
N THR A 22 -1.27 -1.50 14.83
CA THR A 22 -2.64 -1.27 14.34
C THR A 22 -2.64 -0.64 12.96
N SER A 23 -3.73 -0.87 12.23
CA SER A 23 -3.99 -0.23 10.93
C SER A 23 -4.01 1.31 11.04
N TYR A 24 -4.52 1.84 12.15
CA TYR A 24 -4.52 3.28 12.41
C TYR A 24 -3.10 3.83 12.51
N GLN A 25 -2.23 3.19 13.29
CA GLN A 25 -0.84 3.62 13.45
C GLN A 25 -0.09 3.59 12.12
N VAL A 26 -0.22 2.53 11.33
CA VAL A 26 0.50 2.44 10.06
C VAL A 26 -0.01 3.44 9.03
N VAL A 27 -1.32 3.67 8.94
CA VAL A 27 -1.87 4.69 8.04
C VAL A 27 -1.43 6.09 8.46
N GLN A 28 -1.37 6.39 9.76
CA GLN A 28 -0.81 7.67 10.23
C GLN A 28 0.66 7.84 9.84
N VAL A 29 1.49 6.80 10.01
CA VAL A 29 2.90 6.82 9.61
C VAL A 29 3.05 7.09 8.11
N TRP A 30 2.27 6.42 7.27
CA TRP A 30 2.26 6.67 5.83
C TRP A 30 1.77 8.07 5.48
N MET A 31 0.72 8.58 6.13
CA MET A 31 0.22 9.95 5.91
C MET A 31 1.23 11.03 6.32
N ASN A 32 2.13 10.74 7.26
CA ASN A 32 3.19 11.65 7.68
C ASN A 32 4.43 11.61 6.78
N SER A 33 4.50 10.65 5.84
CA SER A 33 5.58 10.54 4.87
C SER A 33 5.11 11.04 3.51
N SER A 34 5.81 12.00 2.91
CA SER A 34 5.38 12.63 1.66
C SER A 34 5.15 11.63 0.53
N GLY A 35 6.09 10.71 0.30
CA GLY A 35 5.98 9.71 -0.77
C GLY A 35 4.85 8.71 -0.53
N HIS A 36 4.69 8.21 0.70
CA HIS A 36 3.60 7.27 1.01
C HIS A 36 2.22 7.96 0.96
N ARG A 37 2.14 9.21 1.44
CA ARG A 37 0.93 10.02 1.38
C ARG A 37 0.53 10.31 -0.07
N GLU A 38 1.48 10.59 -0.95
CA GLU A 38 1.21 10.81 -2.37
C GLU A 38 0.53 9.59 -3.00
N ASN A 39 0.98 8.37 -2.67
CA ASN A 39 0.32 7.15 -3.13
C ASN A 39 -1.13 7.03 -2.62
N ILE A 40 -1.37 7.34 -1.34
CA ILE A 40 -2.71 7.25 -0.72
C ILE A 40 -3.69 8.25 -1.32
N LEU A 41 -3.23 9.48 -1.60
CA LEU A 41 -4.08 10.59 -2.07
C LEU A 41 -4.13 10.70 -3.60
N SER A 42 -3.40 9.85 -4.33
CA SER A 42 -3.37 9.93 -5.79
C SER A 42 -4.71 9.56 -6.40
N GLU A 43 -5.29 10.48 -7.17
CA GLU A 43 -6.49 10.22 -7.99
C GLU A 43 -6.20 9.28 -9.17
N ASN A 44 -4.92 9.01 -9.46
CA ASN A 44 -4.54 8.16 -10.58
C ASN A 44 -4.86 6.69 -10.34
N TYR A 45 -4.94 6.24 -9.08
CA TYR A 45 -5.19 4.85 -8.71
C TYR A 45 -6.68 4.58 -8.55
N THR A 46 -7.11 3.40 -9.00
CA THR A 46 -8.53 3.00 -8.97
C THR A 46 -8.78 1.78 -8.10
N HIS A 47 -7.72 1.07 -7.71
CA HIS A 47 -7.81 -0.13 -6.90
C HIS A 47 -6.72 -0.12 -5.82
N ILE A 48 -7.02 -0.75 -4.69
CA ILE A 48 -6.09 -0.99 -3.60
C ILE A 48 -6.20 -2.44 -3.10
N GLY A 49 -5.05 -3.07 -2.85
CA GLY A 49 -4.93 -4.29 -2.06
C GLY A 49 -4.17 -4.00 -0.76
N VAL A 50 -4.63 -4.54 0.37
CA VAL A 50 -4.00 -4.35 1.68
C VAL A 50 -3.61 -5.70 2.26
N GLY A 51 -2.36 -5.83 2.69
CA GLY A 51 -1.81 -7.03 3.32
C GLY A 51 -1.30 -6.73 4.73
N TYR A 52 -1.53 -7.68 5.64
CA TYR A 52 -1.00 -7.64 6.99
C TYR A 52 -0.49 -9.03 7.40
N VAL A 53 0.75 -9.10 7.88
CA VAL A 53 1.34 -10.32 8.46
C VAL A 53 1.65 -10.06 9.93
N ARG A 54 0.92 -10.76 10.81
CA ARG A 54 1.01 -10.60 12.27
C ARG A 54 2.40 -10.92 12.82
N SER A 55 3.06 -11.93 12.28
CA SER A 55 4.42 -12.28 12.69
C SER A 55 5.39 -11.21 12.21
N GLY A 56 5.72 -10.25 13.07
CA GLY A 56 6.63 -9.13 12.76
C GLY A 56 5.93 -7.84 12.34
N ASN A 57 4.59 -7.79 12.39
CA ASN A 57 3.77 -6.62 12.07
C ASN A 57 4.12 -5.99 10.72
N TYR A 58 4.11 -6.78 9.65
CA TYR A 58 4.37 -6.29 8.30
C TYR A 58 3.07 -5.81 7.65
N TRP A 59 3.11 -4.62 7.05
CA TRP A 59 1.98 -3.98 6.40
C TRP A 59 2.34 -3.59 4.97
N THR A 60 1.43 -3.82 4.04
CA THR A 60 1.58 -3.41 2.64
C THR A 60 0.27 -2.83 2.11
N GLN A 61 0.35 -1.75 1.35
CA GLN A 61 -0.69 -1.31 0.43
C GLN A 61 -0.15 -1.35 -0.99
N MET A 62 -0.87 -2.02 -1.88
CA MET A 62 -0.61 -2.01 -3.32
C MET A 62 -1.72 -1.23 -4.01
N PHE A 63 -1.35 -0.14 -4.66
CA PHE A 63 -2.25 0.67 -5.47
C PHE A 63 -2.06 0.34 -6.94
N MET A 64 -3.14 0.36 -7.72
CA MET A 64 -3.04 0.15 -9.17
C MET A 64 -4.15 0.82 -9.96
N THR A 65 -3.90 0.92 -11.26
CA THR A 65 -4.87 1.33 -12.27
C THR A 65 -4.93 0.27 -13.36
N LYS A 66 -6.14 -0.18 -13.71
CA LYS A 66 -6.33 -1.11 -14.82
C LYS A 66 -6.04 -0.46 -16.17
#